data_AF-A0A7F5R2K8-F1
#
_entry.id   AF-A0A7F5R2K8-F1
#
_cell.length_a   1.000
_cell.length_b   1.000
_cell.length_c   1.000
_cell.angle_alpha   90.00
_cell.angle_beta   90.00
_cell.angle_gamma   90.00
#
_symmetry.space_group_name_H-M   'P 1'
#
loop_
_entity.id
_entity.type
_entity.pdbx_description
1 polymer ?
#
loop_
_entity_poly.entity_id
_entity_poly.type
_entity_poly.pdbx_seq_one_letter_code
_entity_poly.pdbx_strand_id
1 'polypeptide(L)'
;MFKILALNALILAYTQSVLYLDGIKLRDVQATLQGILLAACFLFISRSKPLKTLSKQRPLPNIFSLYTILTVILQFSVHFTCLIYLVHQAKLRIPESDATNTTKIKLSLEEDEEEHFEPNIVNSTVYIISMALQIATFAINYRGYPYMESLRENTALVYSIIGSSGVVLALTLGAFPELAVQFELIDFPHDFRIVLLQVLFADFFFSFLVDRICLRLCGEGELKEELVAN
;
A
#
# COMPACT_ATOMS: atom_id res chain seq x y z
N MET A 1 -8.79 -7.22 -9.55
CA MET A 1 -8.41 -7.88 -8.29
C MET A 1 -6.97 -8.40 -8.29
N PHE A 2 -6.54 -9.22 -9.25
CA PHE A 2 -5.19 -9.83 -9.23
C PHE A 2 -4.01 -8.83 -9.12
N LYS A 3 -4.07 -7.68 -9.81
CA LYS A 3 -3.06 -6.61 -9.66
C LYS A 3 -2.88 -6.16 -8.20
N ILE A 4 -4.00 -5.94 -7.51
CA ILE A 4 -4.03 -5.50 -6.12
C ILE A 4 -3.37 -6.55 -5.23
N LEU A 5 -3.71 -7.84 -5.43
CA LEU A 5 -3.13 -8.94 -4.67
C LEU A 5 -1.61 -9.02 -4.87
N ALA A 6 -1.14 -8.94 -6.12
CA ALA A 6 0.29 -9.00 -6.44
C ALA A 6 1.07 -7.83 -5.82
N LEU A 7 0.57 -6.59 -5.96
CA LEU A 7 1.20 -5.41 -5.38
C LEU A 7 1.23 -5.46 -3.86
N ASN A 8 0.11 -5.80 -3.22
CA ASN A 8 0.04 -5.92 -1.76
C ASN A 8 1.00 -7.02 -1.24
N ALA A 9 1.10 -8.15 -1.95
CA ALA A 9 2.03 -9.21 -1.58
C ALA A 9 3.49 -8.76 -1.66
N LEU A 10 3.87 -8.04 -2.73
CA LEU A 10 5.23 -7.52 -2.90
C LEU A 10 5.57 -6.45 -1.84
N ILE A 11 4.66 -5.52 -1.57
CA ILE A 11 4.82 -4.50 -0.52
C ILE A 11 4.97 -5.16 0.84
N LEU A 12 4.11 -6.14 1.15
CA LEU A 12 4.16 -6.87 2.42
C LEU A 12 5.48 -7.63 2.58
N ALA A 13 5.90 -8.38 1.56
CA ALA A 13 7.14 -9.15 1.59
C ALA A 13 8.35 -8.26 1.89
N TYR A 14 8.44 -7.09 1.25
CA TYR A 14 9.53 -6.16 1.52
C TYR A 14 9.43 -5.50 2.90
N THR A 15 8.23 -5.07 3.30
CA THR A 15 7.98 -4.51 4.63
C THR A 15 8.46 -5.48 5.71
N GLN A 16 8.06 -6.76 5.61
CA GLN A 16 8.49 -7.81 6.53
C GLN A 16 10.00 -8.06 6.46
N SER A 17 10.61 -8.01 5.26
CA SER A 17 12.05 -8.16 5.13
C SER A 17 12.84 -7.05 5.83
N VAL A 18 12.42 -5.78 5.72
CA VAL A 18 13.10 -4.65 6.38
C VAL A 18 12.99 -4.79 7.89
N LEU A 19 11.78 -5.03 8.39
CA LEU A 19 11.52 -5.18 9.81
C LEU A 19 12.31 -6.35 10.40
N TYR A 20 12.30 -7.50 9.71
CA TYR A 20 13.06 -8.68 10.13
C TYR A 20 14.58 -8.43 10.17
N LEU A 21 15.14 -7.79 9.13
CA LEU A 21 16.58 -7.48 9.08
C LEU A 21 17.02 -6.51 10.16
N ASP A 22 16.14 -5.60 10.57
CA ASP A 22 16.39 -4.65 11.65
C ASP A 22 16.01 -5.19 13.05
N GLY A 23 15.54 -6.44 13.13
CA GLY A 23 15.09 -7.05 14.39
C GLY A 23 13.83 -6.41 14.99
N ILE A 24 13.07 -5.67 14.18
CA ILE A 24 11.88 -4.94 14.59
C ILE A 24 10.65 -5.77 14.25
N LYS A 25 9.67 -5.82 15.15
CA LYS A 25 8.36 -6.45 14.90
C LYS A 25 7.29 -5.37 14.73
N LEU A 26 6.23 -5.66 13.97
CA LEU A 26 4.99 -4.86 14.02
C LEU A 26 4.24 -5.18 15.29
N ARG A 27 3.48 -4.20 15.81
CA ARG A 27 2.58 -4.43 16.94
C ARG A 27 1.34 -5.22 16.51
N ASP A 28 0.78 -6.03 17.39
CA ASP A 28 -0.45 -6.79 17.11
C ASP A 28 -1.63 -5.90 16.72
N VAL A 29 -1.76 -4.73 17.36
CA VAL A 29 -2.80 -3.74 17.03
C VAL A 29 -2.60 -3.19 15.62
N GLN A 30 -1.36 -2.90 15.23
CA GLN A 30 -1.00 -2.41 13.89
C GLN A 30 -1.38 -3.47 12.84
N ALA A 31 -0.98 -4.72 13.05
CA ALA A 31 -1.26 -5.84 12.15
C ALA A 31 -2.77 -6.14 12.05
N THR A 32 -3.48 -6.12 13.16
CA THR A 32 -4.92 -6.37 13.22
C THR A 32 -5.71 -5.32 12.44
N LEU A 33 -5.39 -4.04 12.64
CA LEU A 33 -6.06 -2.95 11.94
C LEU A 33 -5.74 -2.94 10.44
N GLN A 34 -4.49 -3.23 10.08
CA GLN A 34 -4.11 -3.42 8.69
C GLN A 34 -4.89 -4.58 8.04
N GLY A 35 -5.03 -5.70 8.75
CA GLY A 35 -5.79 -6.86 8.30
C GLY A 35 -7.29 -6.57 8.12
N ILE A 36 -7.93 -5.92 9.10
CA ILE A 36 -9.34 -5.53 9.04
C ILE A 36 -9.58 -4.58 7.88
N LEU A 37 -8.71 -3.59 7.70
CA LEU A 37 -8.80 -2.66 6.58
C LEU A 37 -8.70 -3.40 5.23
N LEU A 38 -7.70 -4.25 5.10
CA LEU A 38 -7.48 -5.03 3.88
C LEU A 38 -8.70 -5.89 3.55
N ALA A 39 -9.25 -6.58 4.55
CA ALA A 39 -10.45 -7.40 4.43
C ALA A 39 -11.68 -6.58 4.03
N ALA A 40 -11.89 -5.40 4.65
CA ALA A 40 -12.99 -4.51 4.32
C ALA A 40 -12.91 -4.02 2.86
N CYS A 41 -11.73 -3.59 2.40
CA CYS A 41 -11.53 -3.17 1.02
C CYS A 41 -11.80 -4.31 0.03
N PHE A 42 -11.30 -5.52 0.30
CA PHE A 42 -11.57 -6.69 -0.56
C PHE A 42 -13.05 -7.09 -0.56
N LEU A 43 -13.74 -6.99 0.58
CA LEU A 43 -15.17 -7.25 0.69
C LEU A 43 -15.98 -6.26 -0.15
N PHE A 44 -15.66 -4.96 -0.11
CA PHE A 44 -16.40 -3.97 -0.90
C PHE A 44 -16.08 -4.05 -2.39
N ILE A 45 -14.87 -4.50 -2.76
CA ILE A 45 -14.57 -4.85 -4.15
C ILE A 45 -15.43 -6.02 -4.61
N SER A 46 -15.55 -7.10 -3.83
CA SER A 46 -16.32 -8.29 -4.23
C SER A 46 -17.82 -8.02 -4.32
N ARG A 47 -18.33 -7.01 -3.62
CA ARG A 47 -19.73 -6.55 -3.71
C ARG A 47 -20.00 -5.53 -4.82
N SER A 48 -19.01 -5.16 -5.62
CA SER A 48 -19.18 -4.19 -6.71
C SER A 48 -20.16 -4.73 -7.76
N LYS A 49 -21.07 -3.88 -8.24
CA LYS A 49 -22.11 -4.29 -9.18
C LYS A 49 -21.64 -4.23 -10.63
N PRO A 50 -22.00 -5.22 -11.48
CA PRO A 50 -21.80 -5.11 -12.93
C PRO A 50 -22.73 -4.06 -13.53
N LEU A 51 -22.32 -3.45 -14.64
CA LEU A 51 -23.16 -2.51 -15.39
C LEU A 51 -24.28 -3.25 -16.14
N LYS A 52 -25.42 -2.56 -16.33
CA LYS A 52 -26.58 -3.11 -17.04
C LYS A 52 -26.38 -3.22 -18.55
N THR A 53 -25.46 -2.44 -19.10
CA THR A 53 -25.15 -2.40 -20.53
C THR A 53 -23.88 -3.21 -20.81
N LEU A 54 -23.89 -3.96 -21.92
CA LEU A 54 -22.72 -4.69 -22.37
C LEU A 54 -21.72 -3.73 -23.02
N SER A 55 -20.45 -3.82 -22.60
CA SER A 55 -19.35 -3.07 -23.19
C SER A 55 -18.95 -3.67 -24.55
N LYS A 56 -18.54 -2.81 -25.48
CA LYS A 56 -17.84 -3.23 -26.70
C LYS A 56 -16.40 -3.71 -26.42
N GLN A 57 -15.78 -3.25 -25.33
CA GLN A 57 -14.44 -3.69 -24.95
C GLN A 57 -14.52 -5.06 -24.25
N ARG A 58 -13.54 -5.93 -24.50
CA ARG A 58 -13.44 -7.24 -23.84
C ARG A 58 -12.55 -7.17 -22.61
N PRO A 59 -12.91 -7.86 -21.51
CA PRO A 59 -12.02 -8.00 -20.37
C PRO A 59 -10.74 -8.72 -20.79
N LEU A 60 -9.65 -8.45 -20.07
CA LEU A 60 -8.35 -9.07 -20.35
C LEU A 60 -8.47 -10.61 -20.24
N PRO A 61 -8.01 -11.36 -21.26
CA PRO A 61 -8.23 -12.81 -21.31
C PRO A 61 -7.33 -13.58 -20.35
N ASN A 62 -6.17 -13.02 -19.98
CA ASN A 62 -5.19 -13.66 -19.10
C ASN A 62 -4.64 -12.66 -18.07
N ILE A 63 -4.38 -13.16 -16.86
CA ILE A 63 -3.67 -12.45 -15.81
C ILE A 63 -2.26 -12.06 -16.30
N PHE A 64 -1.57 -12.95 -17.03
CA PHE A 64 -0.25 -12.71 -17.61
C PHE A 64 -0.32 -11.96 -18.95
N SER A 65 -1.09 -10.87 -19.01
CA SER A 65 -1.02 -9.94 -20.13
C SER A 65 0.18 -9.00 -19.96
N LEU A 66 0.77 -8.54 -21.06
CA LEU A 66 1.87 -7.57 -21.02
C LEU A 66 1.50 -6.33 -20.20
N TYR A 67 0.27 -5.82 -20.36
CA TYR A 67 -0.26 -4.73 -19.56
C TYR A 67 -0.22 -5.04 -18.06
N THR A 68 -0.75 -6.19 -17.63
CA THR A 68 -0.81 -6.58 -16.21
C THR A 68 0.59 -6.72 -15.61
N ILE A 69 1.51 -7.39 -16.32
CA ILE A 69 2.88 -7.59 -15.83
C ILE A 69 3.60 -6.25 -15.72
N LEU A 70 3.55 -5.45 -16.78
CA LEU A 70 4.25 -4.16 -16.84
C LEU A 70 3.75 -3.20 -15.76
N THR A 71 2.43 -3.10 -15.57
CA THR A 71 1.87 -2.20 -14.56
C THR A 71 2.20 -2.64 -13.14
N VAL A 72 2.23 -3.96 -12.85
CA VAL A 72 2.61 -4.46 -11.52
C VAL A 72 4.08 -4.17 -11.24
N ILE A 73 4.97 -4.44 -12.20
CA ILE A 73 6.42 -4.21 -12.04
C ILE A 73 6.71 -2.71 -11.86
N LEU A 74 6.13 -1.86 -12.70
CA LEU A 74 6.42 -0.42 -12.66
C LEU A 74 5.81 0.26 -11.42
N GLN A 75 4.57 -0.09 -11.05
CA GLN A 75 3.99 0.43 -9.79
C GLN A 75 4.77 -0.06 -8.57
N PHE A 76 5.13 -1.36 -8.54
CA PHE A 76 5.97 -1.87 -7.46
C PHE A 76 7.32 -1.14 -7.40
N SER A 77 7.93 -0.81 -8.54
CA SER A 77 9.19 -0.05 -8.58
C SER A 77 9.05 1.34 -7.96
N VAL A 78 7.93 2.04 -8.21
CA VAL A 78 7.61 3.32 -7.56
C VAL A 78 7.44 3.12 -6.05
N HIS A 79 6.55 2.23 -5.62
CA HIS A 79 6.30 1.91 -4.21
C HIS A 79 7.58 1.54 -3.48
N PHE A 80 8.39 0.67 -4.08
CA PHE A 80 9.65 0.17 -3.53
C PHE A 80 10.69 1.28 -3.38
N THR A 81 10.80 2.16 -4.36
CA THR A 81 11.71 3.32 -4.28
C THR A 81 11.31 4.26 -3.14
N CYS A 82 10.02 4.56 -3.00
CA CYS A 82 9.49 5.36 -1.90
C CYS A 82 9.74 4.70 -0.54
N LEU A 83 9.57 3.38 -0.44
CA LEU A 83 9.82 2.60 0.77
C LEU A 83 11.30 2.63 1.16
N ILE A 84 12.21 2.31 0.24
CA ILE A 84 13.65 2.37 0.49
C ILE A 84 14.05 3.77 0.94
N TYR A 85 13.57 4.80 0.24
CA TYR A 85 13.90 6.19 0.55
C TYR A 85 13.47 6.58 1.97
N LEU A 86 12.22 6.28 2.35
CA LEU A 86 11.72 6.62 3.69
C LEU A 86 12.39 5.80 4.79
N VAL A 87 12.63 4.51 4.58
CA VAL A 87 13.39 3.69 5.53
C VAL A 87 14.80 4.22 5.72
N HIS A 88 15.48 4.59 4.63
CA HIS A 88 16.81 5.18 4.71
C HIS A 88 16.79 6.52 5.47
N GLN A 89 15.84 7.41 5.17
CA GLN A 89 15.67 8.67 5.88
C GLN A 89 15.33 8.47 7.38
N ALA A 90 14.55 7.45 7.73
CA ALA A 90 14.29 7.10 9.12
C ALA A 90 15.56 6.61 9.83
N LYS A 91 16.34 5.74 9.19
CA LYS A 91 17.61 5.22 9.74
C LYS A 91 18.64 6.30 10.01
N LEU A 92 18.73 7.32 9.14
CA LEU A 92 19.62 8.48 9.35
C LEU A 92 19.25 9.33 10.58
N ARG A 93 18.05 9.15 11.13
CA ARG A 93 17.53 9.90 12.28
C ARG A 93 17.53 9.09 13.57
N ILE A 94 18.05 7.86 13.53
CA ILE A 94 18.24 7.05 14.74
C ILE A 94 19.40 7.66 15.54
N PRO A 95 19.22 7.95 16.84
CA PRO A 95 20.31 8.40 17.71
C PRO A 95 21.45 7.36 17.75
N GLU A 96 22.71 7.78 17.79
CA GLU A 96 23.86 6.86 17.84
C GLU A 96 23.84 5.91 19.06
N SER A 97 23.14 6.29 20.15
CA SER A 97 22.92 5.43 21.33
C SER A 97 22.16 4.15 20.99
N ASP A 98 21.21 4.21 20.06
CA ASP A 98 20.27 3.13 19.74
C ASP A 98 20.74 2.28 18.54
N ALA A 99 21.62 2.84 17.70
CA ALA A 99 22.23 2.15 16.55
C ALA A 99 23.04 0.91 16.95
N THR A 100 23.65 0.94 18.14
CA THR A 100 24.44 -0.17 18.70
C THR A 100 23.58 -1.40 19.05
N ASN A 101 22.28 -1.20 19.30
CA ASN A 101 21.32 -2.27 19.60
C ASN A 101 20.62 -2.82 18.35
N THR A 102 20.47 -2.02 17.29
CA THR A 102 19.78 -2.41 16.03
C THR A 102 20.66 -3.26 15.10
N THR A 103 21.99 -3.16 15.20
CA THR A 103 22.92 -3.87 14.30
C THR A 103 23.29 -5.28 14.78
N LYS A 104 22.97 -5.61 16.03
CA LYS A 104 23.02 -7.01 16.46
C LYS A 104 21.75 -7.65 15.92
N ILE A 105 21.88 -8.34 14.79
CA ILE A 105 20.98 -9.46 14.50
C ILE A 105 21.00 -10.31 15.77
N LYS A 106 19.99 -10.15 16.64
CA LYS A 106 19.77 -11.01 17.79
C LYS A 106 19.30 -12.35 17.22
N LEU A 107 20.22 -13.05 16.58
CA LEU A 107 20.15 -14.47 16.29
C LEU A 107 20.45 -15.24 17.59
N SER A 108 19.94 -14.75 18.72
CA SER A 108 19.85 -15.50 19.96
C SER A 108 18.69 -16.48 19.74
N LEU A 109 19.06 -17.71 19.41
CA LEU A 109 18.23 -18.91 19.47
C LEU A 109 17.86 -19.23 20.93
N GLU A 110 17.45 -18.22 21.70
CA GLU A 110 16.96 -18.35 23.06
C GLU A 110 15.47 -18.00 23.00
N GLU A 111 14.64 -19.06 22.89
CA GLU A 111 13.22 -19.02 22.54
C GLU A 111 12.28 -18.52 23.66
N ASP A 112 12.77 -17.99 24.78
CA ASP A 112 11.95 -17.92 26.01
C ASP A 112 11.83 -16.55 26.69
N GLU A 113 12.08 -15.43 26.00
CA GLU A 113 11.60 -14.13 26.47
C GLU A 113 10.78 -13.46 25.36
N GLU A 114 9.46 -13.33 25.61
CA GLU A 114 8.58 -12.44 24.82
C GLU A 114 9.11 -11.01 24.96
N GLU A 115 10.07 -10.65 24.10
CA GLU A 115 10.68 -9.33 24.10
C GLU A 115 9.57 -8.29 23.85
N HIS A 116 9.30 -7.48 24.88
CA HIS A 116 8.26 -6.45 24.82
C HIS A 116 8.54 -5.52 23.64
N PHE A 117 7.50 -5.25 22.83
CA PHE A 117 7.61 -4.36 21.69
C PHE A 117 8.05 -2.96 22.14
N GLU A 118 9.11 -2.44 21.53
CA GLU A 118 9.57 -1.07 21.71
C GLU A 118 9.32 -0.25 20.44
N PRO A 119 8.62 0.89 20.53
CA PRO A 119 8.35 1.72 19.38
C PRO A 119 9.65 2.35 18.85
N ASN A 120 9.88 2.23 17.54
CA ASN A 120 11.03 2.81 16.84
C ASN A 120 10.55 3.68 15.66
N ILE A 121 11.32 4.73 15.32
CA ILE A 121 11.08 5.59 14.15
C ILE A 121 11.01 4.77 12.86
N VAL A 122 11.84 3.73 12.71
CA VAL A 122 11.81 2.84 11.54
C VAL A 122 10.49 2.06 11.51
N ASN A 123 10.07 1.48 12.64
CA ASN A 123 8.80 0.76 12.72
C ASN A 123 7.61 1.65 12.34
N SER A 124 7.54 2.83 12.95
CA SER A 124 6.47 3.80 12.71
C SER A 124 6.44 4.25 11.25
N THR A 125 7.61 4.50 10.66
CA THR A 125 7.74 4.88 9.24
C THR A 125 7.27 3.76 8.32
N VAL A 126 7.74 2.53 8.57
CA VAL A 126 7.40 1.34 7.78
C VAL A 126 5.90 1.04 7.87
N TYR A 127 5.30 1.15 9.05
CA TYR A 127 3.87 0.97 9.24
C TYR A 127 3.06 1.99 8.43
N ILE A 128 3.36 3.28 8.57
CA ILE A 128 2.65 4.37 7.90
C ILE A 128 2.76 4.24 6.38
N ILE A 129 3.97 4.03 5.86
CA ILE A 129 4.15 3.87 4.41
C ILE A 129 3.44 2.61 3.92
N SER A 130 3.57 1.46 4.59
CA SER A 130 2.91 0.21 4.18
C SER A 130 1.39 0.36 4.07
N MET A 131 0.77 1.01 5.07
CA MET A 131 -0.66 1.33 5.05
C MET A 131 -1.04 2.25 3.88
N ALA A 132 -0.26 3.31 3.65
CA ALA A 132 -0.50 4.23 2.55
C ALA A 132 -0.40 3.56 1.17
N LEU A 133 0.64 2.74 0.95
CA LEU A 133 0.87 2.02 -0.30
C LEU A 133 -0.26 1.02 -0.58
N GLN A 134 -0.77 0.33 0.44
CA GLN A 134 -1.90 -0.59 0.30
C GLN A 134 -3.17 0.16 -0.10
N ILE A 135 -3.48 1.28 0.57
CA ILE A 135 -4.65 2.10 0.23
C ILE A 135 -4.53 2.65 -1.20
N ALA A 136 -3.34 3.15 -1.59
CA ALA A 136 -3.05 3.62 -2.94
C ALA A 136 -3.26 2.49 -3.97
N THR A 137 -2.77 1.29 -3.67
CA THR A 137 -2.93 0.10 -4.52
C THR A 137 -4.40 -0.18 -4.80
N PHE A 138 -5.28 -0.13 -3.78
CA PHE A 138 -6.72 -0.28 -3.96
C PHE A 138 -7.33 0.82 -4.82
N ALA A 139 -7.03 2.07 -4.50
CA ALA A 139 -7.60 3.24 -5.17
C ALA A 139 -7.22 3.29 -6.67
N ILE A 140 -5.97 2.97 -7.00
CA ILE A 140 -5.45 3.05 -8.37
C ILE A 140 -5.89 1.85 -9.20
N ASN A 141 -5.79 0.63 -8.64
CA ASN A 141 -6.00 -0.60 -9.41
C ASN A 141 -7.45 -1.12 -9.40
N TYR A 142 -8.37 -0.45 -8.70
CA TYR A 142 -9.80 -0.72 -8.85
C TYR A 142 -10.24 -0.46 -10.30
N ARG A 143 -10.82 -1.48 -10.92
CA ARG A 143 -11.34 -1.43 -12.29
C ARG A 143 -12.87 -1.48 -12.26
N GLY A 144 -13.49 -0.33 -12.51
CA GLY A 144 -14.94 -0.21 -12.73
C GLY A 144 -15.27 -0.28 -14.21
N TYR A 145 -15.58 0.88 -14.80
CA TYR A 145 -15.90 0.98 -16.22
C TYR A 145 -14.80 0.36 -17.11
N PRO A 146 -15.19 -0.32 -18.20
CA PRO A 146 -16.56 -0.44 -18.74
C PRO A 146 -17.34 -1.69 -18.27
N TYR A 147 -16.89 -2.43 -17.24
CA TYR A 147 -17.49 -3.72 -16.85
C TYR A 147 -18.33 -3.64 -15.58
N MET A 148 -17.88 -2.85 -14.61
CA MET A 148 -18.48 -2.71 -13.29
C MET A 148 -18.66 -1.23 -12.94
N GLU A 149 -19.40 -0.97 -11.86
CA GLU A 149 -19.54 0.38 -11.34
C GLU A 149 -18.17 1.00 -11.01
N SER A 150 -18.05 2.31 -11.26
CA SER A 150 -16.86 3.08 -10.93
C SER A 150 -16.60 3.11 -9.43
N LEU A 151 -15.36 3.48 -9.08
CA LEU A 151 -14.99 3.67 -7.69
C LEU A 151 -15.96 4.65 -7.01
N ARG A 152 -16.35 5.73 -7.68
CA ARG A 152 -17.24 6.77 -7.14
C ARG A 152 -18.67 6.29 -6.89
N GLU A 153 -19.14 5.30 -7.64
CA GLU A 153 -20.48 4.73 -7.48
C GLU A 153 -20.51 3.71 -6.33
N ASN A 154 -19.40 3.02 -6.06
CA ASN A 154 -19.24 2.16 -4.89
C ASN A 154 -18.94 2.99 -3.62
N THR A 155 -20.01 3.56 -3.05
CA THR A 155 -19.92 4.42 -1.85
C THR A 155 -19.22 3.72 -0.67
N ALA A 156 -19.47 2.43 -0.45
CA ALA A 156 -18.84 1.68 0.63
C ALA A 156 -17.31 1.61 0.46
N LEU A 157 -16.82 1.28 -0.74
CA LEU A 157 -15.40 1.23 -1.03
C LEU A 157 -14.74 2.62 -0.92
N VAL A 158 -15.43 3.68 -1.36
CA VAL A 158 -14.94 5.06 -1.22
C VAL A 158 -14.82 5.45 0.24
N TYR A 159 -15.83 5.17 1.08
CA TYR A 159 -15.75 5.46 2.51
C TYR A 159 -14.62 4.69 3.19
N SER A 160 -14.38 3.43 2.81
CA SER A 160 -13.24 2.68 3.33
C SER A 160 -11.90 3.28 2.93
N ILE A 161 -11.72 3.66 1.67
CA ILE A 161 -10.46 4.27 1.19
C ILE A 161 -10.25 5.64 1.84
N ILE A 162 -11.27 6.49 1.86
CA ILE A 162 -11.18 7.85 2.44
C ILE A 162 -10.97 7.77 3.96
N GLY A 163 -11.74 6.95 4.67
CA GLY A 163 -11.59 6.79 6.12
C GLY A 163 -10.19 6.33 6.49
N SER A 164 -9.65 5.36 5.75
CA SER A 164 -8.32 4.82 6.01
C SER A 164 -7.20 5.77 5.63
N SER A 165 -7.36 6.50 4.52
CA SER A 165 -6.45 7.59 4.14
C SER A 165 -6.46 8.67 5.23
N GLY A 166 -7.65 9.00 5.77
CA GLY A 166 -7.82 9.93 6.87
C GLY A 166 -7.08 9.49 8.12
N VAL A 167 -7.17 8.21 8.52
CA VAL A 167 -6.40 7.65 9.64
C VAL A 167 -4.90 7.77 9.40
N VAL A 168 -4.40 7.38 8.22
CA VAL A 168 -2.96 7.48 7.89
C VAL A 168 -2.48 8.93 7.94
N LEU A 169 -3.24 9.88 7.39
CA LEU A 169 -2.91 11.30 7.42
C LEU A 169 -2.96 11.88 8.84
N ALA A 170 -3.97 11.50 9.63
CA ALA A 170 -4.10 11.88 11.03
C ALA A 170 -2.90 11.42 11.87
N LEU A 171 -2.48 10.17 11.70
CA LEU A 171 -1.30 9.60 12.35
C LEU A 171 -0.02 10.29 11.89
N THR A 172 0.12 10.56 10.59
CA THR A 172 1.29 11.24 10.01
C THR A 172 1.44 12.68 10.52
N LEU A 173 0.33 13.42 10.61
CA LEU A 173 0.31 14.81 11.06
C LEU A 173 0.47 14.93 12.58
N GLY A 174 0.26 13.85 13.34
CA GLY A 174 0.18 13.88 14.79
C GLY A 174 -1.06 14.63 15.29
N ALA A 175 -2.14 14.65 14.51
CA ALA A 175 -3.36 15.40 14.84
C ALA A 175 -4.12 14.79 16.03
N PHE A 176 -3.97 13.47 16.24
CA PHE A 176 -4.61 12.72 17.33
C PHE A 176 -3.56 11.95 18.12
N PRO A 177 -2.98 12.52 19.19
CA PRO A 177 -1.95 11.89 20.00
C PRO A 177 -2.42 10.57 20.65
N GLU A 178 -3.70 10.47 21.02
CA GLU A 178 -4.29 9.26 21.59
C GLU A 178 -4.20 8.07 20.62
N LEU A 179 -4.46 8.31 19.33
CA LEU A 179 -4.30 7.29 18.30
C LEU A 179 -2.83 6.92 18.11
N ALA A 180 -1.90 7.88 18.14
CA ALA A 180 -0.47 7.56 18.04
C ALA A 180 -0.01 6.65 19.20
N VAL A 181 -0.45 6.92 20.43
CA VAL A 181 -0.15 6.07 21.59
C VAL A 181 -0.78 4.67 21.46
N GLN A 182 -2.04 4.58 21.02
CA GLN A 182 -2.70 3.29 20.82
C GLN A 182 -2.02 2.44 19.73
N PHE A 183 -1.36 3.05 18.75
CA PHE A 183 -0.62 2.33 17.72
C PHE A 183 0.87 2.20 18.07
N GLU A 184 1.30 2.72 19.23
CA GLU A 184 2.69 2.86 19.65
C GLU A 184 3.57 3.41 18.53
N LEU A 185 3.13 4.53 17.95
CA LEU A 185 3.87 5.26 16.94
C LEU A 185 4.68 6.35 17.61
N ILE A 186 5.93 6.51 17.18
CA ILE A 186 6.77 7.62 17.58
C ILE A 186 6.27 8.90 16.92
N ASP A 187 6.33 9.98 17.69
CA ASP A 187 6.09 11.30 17.14
C ASP A 187 7.25 11.71 16.23
N PHE A 188 6.95 11.88 14.94
CA PHE A 188 7.98 12.17 13.96
C PHE A 188 8.51 13.60 14.13
N PRO A 189 9.82 13.86 13.92
CA PRO A 189 10.32 15.22 13.80
C PRO A 189 9.60 16.00 12.70
N HIS A 190 9.36 17.30 12.88
CA HIS A 190 8.59 18.12 11.94
C HIS A 190 9.12 18.03 10.50
N ASP A 191 10.44 18.12 10.32
CA ASP A 191 11.07 18.04 9.00
C ASP A 191 10.84 16.67 8.35
N PHE A 192 10.85 15.60 9.16
CA PHE A 192 10.59 14.26 8.66
C PHE A 192 9.11 14.04 8.32
N ARG A 193 8.16 14.65 9.04
CA ARG A 193 6.72 14.61 8.67
C ARG A 193 6.48 15.19 7.28
N ILE A 194 7.12 16.31 6.96
CA ILE A 194 6.99 16.94 5.64
C ILE A 194 7.53 15.99 4.56
N VAL A 195 8.72 15.41 4.78
CA VAL A 195 9.29 14.42 3.86
C VAL A 195 8.36 13.21 3.69
N LEU A 196 7.81 12.69 4.79
CA LEU A 196 6.87 11.57 4.77
C LEU A 196 5.67 11.90 3.88
N LEU A 197 4.98 13.02 4.14
CA LEU A 197 3.80 13.45 3.38
C LEU A 197 4.10 13.66 1.89
N GLN A 198 5.23 14.29 1.58
CA GLN A 198 5.67 14.50 0.20
C GLN A 198 5.88 13.18 -0.53
N VAL A 199 6.52 12.21 0.11
CA VAL A 199 6.76 10.88 -0.47
C VAL A 199 5.46 10.11 -0.64
N LEU A 200 4.54 10.16 0.34
CA LEU A 200 3.22 9.51 0.22
C LEU A 200 2.42 10.08 -0.95
N PHE A 201 2.44 11.39 -1.14
CA PHE A 201 1.77 12.03 -2.26
C PHE A 201 2.44 11.69 -3.60
N ALA A 202 3.78 11.73 -3.64
CA ALA A 202 4.55 11.38 -4.82
C ALA A 202 4.29 9.92 -5.24
N ASP A 203 4.28 8.99 -4.30
CA ASP A 203 3.97 7.59 -4.54
C ASP A 203 2.61 7.41 -5.21
N PHE A 204 1.56 8.00 -4.62
CA PHE A 204 0.21 7.93 -5.16
C PHE A 204 0.15 8.51 -6.58
N PHE A 205 0.76 9.68 -6.78
CA PHE A 205 0.76 10.36 -8.07
C PHE A 205 1.50 9.58 -9.16
N PHE A 206 2.73 9.13 -8.90
CA PHE A 206 3.53 8.41 -9.88
C PHE A 206 2.97 7.01 -10.16
N SER A 207 2.49 6.30 -9.15
CA SER A 207 1.84 4.99 -9.32
C SER A 207 0.57 5.11 -10.15
N PHE A 208 -0.22 6.17 -9.93
CA PHE A 208 -1.39 6.46 -10.76
C PHE A 208 -0.98 6.77 -12.21
N LEU A 209 0.03 7.61 -12.41
CA LEU A 209 0.49 7.99 -13.73
C LEU A 209 0.98 6.77 -14.53
N VAL A 210 1.79 5.92 -13.90
CA VAL A 210 2.28 4.66 -14.48
C VAL A 210 1.13 3.74 -14.89
N ASP A 211 0.11 3.53 -14.03
CA ASP A 211 -1.05 2.70 -14.41
C ASP A 211 -1.75 3.24 -15.66
N ARG A 212 -1.97 4.55 -15.72
CA ARG A 212 -2.70 5.20 -16.82
C ARG A 212 -1.91 5.19 -18.12
N ILE A 213 -0.60 5.37 -18.06
CA ILE A 213 0.29 5.27 -19.22
C ILE A 213 0.31 3.83 -19.74
N CYS A 214 0.52 2.83 -18.88
CA CYS A 214 0.52 1.42 -19.27
C CYS A 214 -0.83 1.00 -19.85
N LEU A 215 -1.93 1.49 -19.27
CA LEU A 215 -3.27 1.22 -19.79
C LEU A 215 -3.44 1.80 -21.18
N ARG A 216 -3.04 3.05 -21.40
CA ARG A 216 -3.15 3.70 -22.71
C ARG A 216 -2.29 3.04 -23.78
N LEU A 217 -1.13 2.50 -23.43
CA LEU A 217 -0.20 1.88 -24.39
C LEU A 217 -0.52 0.41 -24.68
N CYS A 218 -1.00 -0.35 -23.71
CA CYS A 218 -1.06 -1.83 -23.80
C CYS A 218 -2.39 -2.44 -23.33
N GLY A 219 -3.36 -1.64 -22.87
CA GLY A 219 -4.48 -2.12 -22.06
C GLY A 219 -5.79 -2.39 -22.78
N GLU A 220 -5.92 -2.09 -24.08
CA GLU A 220 -7.18 -2.28 -24.82
C GLU A 220 -7.12 -3.54 -25.72
N GLY A 221 -7.99 -4.51 -25.42
CA GLY A 221 -8.29 -5.59 -26.34
C GLY A 221 -9.42 -5.15 -27.27
N GLU A 222 -9.09 -4.86 -28.52
CA GLU A 222 -10.08 -4.51 -29.54
C GLU A 222 -10.94 -5.73 -29.91
N LEU A 223 -12.22 -5.49 -30.22
CA LEU A 223 -13.08 -6.52 -30.83
C LEU A 223 -12.51 -6.88 -32.20
N LYS A 224 -12.46 -8.18 -32.52
CA LYS A 224 -12.23 -8.60 -33.91
C LYS A 224 -13.29 -7.93 -34.80
N GLU A 225 -12.86 -7.25 -35.85
CA GLU A 225 -13.73 -6.52 -36.79
C GLU A 225 -14.87 -7.38 -37.33
N GLU A 226 -14.63 -8.70 -37.48
CA GLU A 226 -15.60 -9.72 -37.91
C GLU A 226 -16.88 -9.80 -37.04
N LEU A 227 -16.83 -9.37 -35.78
CA LEU A 227 -17.96 -9.41 -34.84
C LEU A 227 -18.68 -8.06 -34.70
N VAL A 228 -18.16 -7.00 -35.31
CA VAL A 228 -18.77 -5.66 -35.33
C VAL A 228 -19.61 -5.45 -36.59
N ALA A 229 -19.39 -6.26 -37.62
CA ALA A 229 -20.01 -6.15 -38.94
C ALA A 229 -21.36 -6.89 -39.10
N ASN A 230 -21.87 -7.57 -38.06
CA ASN A 230 -23.20 -8.21 -38.02
C ASN A 230 -24.05 -7.58 -36.91
#